data_AF-A0A4R5B6S4-F1
#
_entry.id   AF-A0A4R5B6S4-F1
#
_cell.length_a   1.000
_cell.length_b   1.000
_cell.length_c   1.000
_cell.angle_alpha   90.00
_cell.angle_beta   90.00
_cell.angle_gamma   90.00
#
_symmetry.space_group_name_H-M   'P 1'
#
loop_
_entity.id
_entity.type
_entity.pdbx_description
1 polymer ?
#
loop_
_entity_poly.entity_id
_entity_poly.type
_entity_poly.pdbx_seq_one_letter_code
_entity_poly.pdbx_strand_id
1 'polypeptide(L)' 'MMIPNFADIPLTDPEPSTPERWQQEIRSAVGKCSDELAWEAPEGIDVQPLYTESDVDGLDFLSTYPGLAPFLRGPYPT' A
#
# COMPACT_ATOMS: atom_id res chain seq x y z
N MET A 1 -33.79 -18.12 7.03
CA MET A 1 -32.68 -17.33 6.47
C MET A 1 -32.14 -18.13 5.30
N MET A 2 -32.18 -17.59 4.07
CA MET A 2 -31.76 -18.32 2.87
C MET A 2 -30.25 -18.13 2.69
N ILE A 3 -29.51 -19.22 2.49
CA ILE A 3 -28.07 -19.18 2.23
C ILE A 3 -27.87 -18.80 0.76
N PRO A 4 -27.08 -17.76 0.43
CA PRO A 4 -26.82 -17.37 -0.95
C PRO A 4 -26.01 -18.43 -1.70
N ASN A 5 -26.26 -18.56 -3.01
CA ASN A 5 -25.47 -19.40 -3.92
C ASN A 5 -24.41 -18.53 -4.63
N PHE A 6 -23.13 -18.73 -4.28
CA PHE A 6 -22.03 -17.95 -4.85
C PHE A 6 -21.78 -18.22 -6.35
N ALA A 7 -22.36 -19.27 -6.93
CA ALA A 7 -22.30 -19.49 -8.38
C ALA A 7 -23.02 -18.39 -9.18
N ASP A 8 -23.98 -17.70 -8.56
CA ASP A 8 -24.82 -16.69 -9.20
C ASP A 8 -24.41 -15.24 -8.85
N ILE A 9 -23.34 -15.06 -8.05
CA ILE A 9 -22.90 -13.76 -7.54
C ILE A 9 -21.61 -13.34 -8.27
N PRO A 10 -21.62 -12.27 -9.07
CA PRO A 10 -20.42 -11.79 -9.73
C PRO A 10 -19.44 -11.16 -8.73
N LEU A 11 -18.15 -11.28 -9.00
CA LEU A 11 -17.14 -10.49 -8.31
C LEU A 11 -17.29 -9.02 -8.72
N THR A 12 -17.29 -8.11 -7.74
CA THR A 12 -17.40 -6.66 -7.93
C THR A 12 -16.23 -5.97 -7.27
N ASP A 13 -15.90 -4.77 -7.75
CA ASP A 13 -14.88 -3.95 -7.13
C ASP A 13 -15.38 -3.45 -5.75
N PRO A 14 -14.59 -3.63 -4.69
CA PRO A 14 -14.96 -3.11 -3.38
C PRO A 14 -14.82 -1.59 -3.36
N GLU A 15 -15.63 -0.95 -2.50
CA GLU A 15 -15.43 0.46 -2.17
C GLU A 15 -14.02 0.65 -1.55
N PRO A 16 -13.23 1.61 -2.03
CA PRO A 16 -11.90 1.87 -1.49
C PRO A 16 -11.98 2.32 -0.03
N SER A 17 -11.02 1.88 0.78
CA SER A 17 -10.87 2.37 2.16
C SER A 17 -10.07 3.67 2.17
N THR A 18 -10.21 4.46 3.23
CA THR A 18 -9.43 5.68 3.43
C THR A 18 -8.33 5.48 4.48
N PRO A 19 -7.24 6.26 4.43
CA PRO A 19 -6.20 6.21 5.46
C PRO A 19 -6.75 6.43 6.88
N GLU A 20 -7.70 7.35 7.04
CA GLU A 20 -8.31 7.66 8.34
C GLU A 20 -9.10 6.47 8.90
N ARG A 21 -9.83 5.78 8.03
CA ARG A 21 -10.55 4.57 8.42
C ARG A 21 -9.58 3.49 8.91
N TRP A 22 -8.51 3.26 8.15
CA TRP A 22 -7.49 2.29 8.53
C TRP A 22 -6.79 2.66 9.85
N GLN A 23 -6.42 3.93 10.04
CA GLN A 23 -5.82 4.42 11.28
C GLN A 23 -6.75 4.21 12.49
N GLN A 24 -8.05 4.45 12.32
CA GLN A 24 -9.05 4.23 13.36
C GLN A 24 -9.21 2.75 13.70
N GLU A 25 -9.23 1.87 12.69
CA GLU A 25 -9.31 0.42 12.87
C GLU A 25 -8.07 -0.14 13.57
N ILE A 26 -6.87 0.28 13.18
CA ILE A 26 -5.61 -0.11 13.85
C ILE A 26 -5.58 0.39 15.29
N ARG A 27 -5.97 1.64 15.55
CA ARG A 27 -6.06 2.17 16.91
C ARG A 27 -7.01 1.34 17.77
N SER A 28 -8.15 0.94 17.21
CA SER A 28 -9.12 0.09 17.92
C SER A 28 -8.62 -1.33 18.16
N ALA A 29 -7.86 -1.91 17.23
CA ALA A 29 -7.42 -3.31 17.28
C ALA A 29 -6.15 -3.50 18.11
N VAL A 30 -5.20 -2.57 18.02
CA VAL A 30 -3.85 -2.68 18.62
C VAL A 30 -3.69 -1.76 19.83
N GLY A 31 -4.52 -0.72 19.97
CA GLY A 31 -4.44 0.26 21.06
C GLY A 31 -3.33 1.30 20.91
N LYS A 32 -2.69 1.37 19.75
CA LYS A 32 -1.62 2.33 19.41
C LYS A 32 -1.97 3.12 18.15
N CYS A 33 -1.42 4.32 18.00
CA CYS A 33 -1.48 5.05 16.74
C CYS A 33 -0.58 4.38 15.68
N SER A 34 -0.85 4.62 14.39
CA SER A 34 -0.07 4.05 13.28
C SER A 34 1.41 4.39 13.37
N ASP A 35 1.73 5.63 13.75
CA ASP A 35 3.10 6.13 13.80
C ASP A 35 3.92 5.43 14.90
N GLU A 36 3.26 5.00 15.98
CA GLU A 36 3.89 4.22 17.06
C GLU A 36 4.19 2.77 16.67
N LEU A 37 3.70 2.34 15.50
CA LEU A 37 3.94 1.02 14.92
C LEU A 37 5.03 1.04 13.85
N ALA A 38 5.60 2.21 13.55
CA ALA A 38 6.72 2.30 12.62
C ALA A 38 7.93 1.52 13.16
N TRP A 39 8.60 0.79 12.29
CA TRP A 39 9.83 0.09 12.62
C TRP A 39 11.05 0.95 12.26
N GLU A 40 11.85 1.30 13.26
CA GLU A 40 13.13 1.98 13.06
C GLU A 40 14.15 0.98 12.47
N ALA A 41 14.36 1.08 11.16
CA ALA A 41 15.36 0.27 10.47
C ALA A 41 16.79 0.71 10.84
N PRO A 42 17.80 -0.17 10.82
CA PRO A 42 19.20 0.18 11.12
C PRO A 42 19.77 1.32 10.26
N GLU A 43 19.19 1.57 9.10
CA GLU A 43 19.51 2.67 8.20
C GLU A 43 19.03 4.05 8.72
N GLY A 44 18.29 4.10 9.82
CA GLY A 44 17.70 5.32 10.39
C GLY A 44 16.43 5.77 9.66
N ILE A 45 15.68 4.81 9.10
CA ILE A 45 14.45 5.05 8.34
C ILE A 45 13.28 4.38 9.08
N ASP A 46 12.23 5.15 9.34
CA ASP A 46 10.99 4.65 9.92
C ASP A 46 10.13 3.97 8.85
N VAL A 47 10.05 2.64 8.92
CA VAL A 47 9.23 1.83 8.02
C VAL A 47 7.79 1.82 8.54
N GLN A 48 6.90 2.46 7.79
CA GLN A 48 5.48 2.54 8.14
C GLN A 48 4.79 1.17 7.95
N PRO A 49 3.79 0.84 8.77
CA PRO A 49 3.05 -0.41 8.67
C PRO A 49 2.13 -0.51 7.43
N LEU A 50 1.85 0.62 6.77
CA LEU A 50 1.07 0.71 5.54
C LEU A 50 1.61 1.85 4.68
N TYR A 51 1.72 1.61 3.38
CA TYR A 51 1.96 2.61 2.35
C TYR A 51 0.82 2.56 1.32
N THR A 52 0.55 3.70 0.70
CA THR A 52 -0.58 3.97 -0.19
C THR A 52 -0.09 4.66 -1.47
N GLU A 53 -1.01 4.98 -2.38
CA GLU A 53 -0.69 5.73 -3.59
C GLU A 53 -0.07 7.11 -3.29
N SER A 54 -0.48 7.75 -2.19
CA SER A 54 0.07 9.08 -1.84
C SER A 54 1.55 9.02 -1.45
N ASP A 55 2.07 7.86 -1.04
CA ASP A 55 3.47 7.72 -0.64
C ASP A 55 4.42 7.68 -1.84
N VAL A 56 3.88 7.54 -3.05
CA VAL A 56 4.65 7.60 -4.30
C VAL A 56 4.34 8.88 -5.11
N ASP A 57 3.50 9.77 -4.59
CA ASP A 57 3.17 11.03 -5.25
C ASP A 57 4.41 11.91 -5.45
N GLY A 58 4.54 12.44 -6.67
CA GLY A 58 5.66 13.32 -7.04
C GLY A 58 6.96 12.61 -7.40
N LEU A 59 7.04 11.27 -7.31
CA LEU A 59 8.19 10.53 -7.81
C LEU A 59 8.22 10.56 -9.35
N ASP A 60 9.26 11.15 -9.93
CA ASP A 60 9.41 11.40 -11.37
C ASP A 60 9.89 10.18 -12.17
N PHE A 61 10.24 9.09 -11.50
CA PHE A 61 10.86 7.90 -12.09
C PHE A 61 9.98 6.64 -12.12
N LEU A 62 8.70 6.73 -11.70
CA LEU A 62 7.80 5.58 -11.61
C LEU A 62 7.49 4.93 -12.97
N SER A 63 7.40 5.74 -14.02
CA SER A 63 7.04 5.32 -15.39
C SER A 63 8.25 5.12 -16.33
N THR A 64 9.42 4.81 -15.77
CA THR A 64 10.65 4.53 -16.54
C THR A 64 10.70 3.08 -17.06
N TYR A 65 11.63 2.80 -17.99
CA TYR A 65 11.86 1.46 -18.55
C TYR A 65 13.29 0.97 -18.25
N PRO A 66 13.52 -0.36 -18.13
CA PRO A 66 14.87 -0.90 -17.99
C PRO A 66 15.72 -0.55 -19.23
N GLY A 67 17.01 -0.32 -19.02
CA GLY A 67 17.94 0.06 -20.10
C GLY A 67 17.88 1.52 -20.55
N LEU A 68 17.04 2.35 -19.92
CA LEU A 68 17.01 3.81 -20.12
C LEU A 68 17.40 4.53 -18.81
N ALA A 69 18.11 5.65 -18.92
CA ALA A 69 18.44 6.48 -17.76
C ALA A 69 17.14 6.90 -17.02
N PRO A 70 17.12 6.91 -15.67
CA PRO A 70 18.23 6.74 -14.72
C PRO A 70 18.52 5.26 -14.33
N PHE A 71 18.06 4.28 -15.11
CA PHE A 71 18.31 2.85 -14.92
C PHE A 71 17.78 2.24 -13.61
N LEU A 72 16.78 2.87 -12.99
CA LEU A 72 16.18 2.40 -11.74
C LEU A 72 15.60 0.98 -11.86
N ARG A 73 15.05 0.61 -13.02
CA ARG A 73 14.51 -0.73 -13.32
C ARG A 73 15.55 -1.69 -13.88
N GLY A 74 16.83 -1.33 -13.84
CA GLY A 74 17.95 -2.12 -14.31
C GLY A 74 18.62 -1.57 -15.58
N PRO A 75 19.89 -1.95 -15.84
CA PRO A 75 20.69 -1.41 -16.93
C PRO A 75 20.41 -2.06 -18.29
N TYR A 76 19.73 -3.20 -18.35
CA TYR A 76 19.50 -3.97 -19.59
C TYR A 76 18.00 -4.18 -19.84
N PRO A 77 17.52 -4.07 -21.09
CA PRO A 77 16.09 -4.09 -21.43
C PRO A 77 15.49 -5.50 -21.66
N THR A 78 16.18 -6.58 -21.27
CA THR A 78 15.80 -7.98 -21.57
C THR A 78 14.39 -8.37 -21.16
#